data_AF-A0A1F3VKR5-F1
#
_entry.id   AF-A0A1F3VKR5-F1
#
_cell.length_a   1.000
_cell.length_b   1.000
_cell.length_c   1.000
_cell.angle_alpha   90.00
_cell.angle_beta   90.00
_cell.angle_gamma   90.00
#
_symmetry.space_group_name_H-M   'P 1'
#
loop_
_entity.id
_entity.type
_entity.pdbx_description
1 polymer ?
#
loop_
_entity_poly.entity_id
_entity_poly.type
_entity_poly.pdbx_seq_one_letter_code
_entity_poly.pdbx_strand_id
1 'polypeptide(L)'
;MNKMSASRVNKGFELEKKYSAIVHRCGMPVLLSSLLLREIGAGQVDLAVMEYNRPVVYLYEIKSHGHLSYNQQKRLKSSSIFVGEILNCVVLWKLLAGEPLYEIKDKKM
;
A
#
# COMPACT_ATOMS: atom_id res chain seq x y z
N MET A 1 -15.04 5.86 26.28
CA MET A 1 -14.31 5.99 24.99
C MET A 1 -12.85 6.29 25.29
N ASN A 2 -11.94 5.39 24.89
CA ASN A 2 -10.53 5.43 25.27
C ASN A 2 -9.75 6.38 24.33
N LYS A 3 -9.31 7.55 24.83
CA LYS A 3 -8.69 8.64 24.03
C LYS A 3 -7.35 8.27 23.36
N MET A 4 -6.77 7.11 23.64
CA MET A 4 -5.49 6.67 23.08
C MET A 4 -5.58 6.01 21.69
N SER A 5 -6.76 5.58 21.22
CA SER A 5 -6.88 4.85 19.94
C SER A 5 -6.94 5.78 18.73
N ALA A 6 -7.56 6.95 18.85
CA ALA A 6 -7.74 7.87 17.72
C ALA A 6 -6.42 8.49 17.22
N SER A 7 -5.46 8.78 18.12
CA SER A 7 -4.20 9.43 17.75
C SER A 7 -3.26 8.52 16.96
N ARG A 8 -3.27 7.21 17.23
CA ARG A 8 -2.46 6.22 16.49
C ARG A 8 -3.03 5.94 15.10
N VAL A 9 -4.35 5.87 14.98
CA VAL A 9 -5.04 5.73 13.68
C VAL A 9 -4.66 6.91 12.77
N ASN A 10 -4.65 8.13 13.30
CA ASN A 10 -4.23 9.31 12.53
C ASN A 10 -2.78 9.22 12.04
N LYS A 11 -1.84 8.69 12.83
CA LYS A 11 -0.43 8.63 12.40
C LYS A 11 -0.18 7.63 11.27
N GLY A 12 -0.83 6.46 11.31
CA GLY A 12 -0.74 5.48 10.22
C GLY A 12 -1.34 6.05 8.94
N PHE A 13 -2.54 6.62 9.05
CA PHE A 13 -3.24 7.23 7.93
C PHE A 13 -2.48 8.39 7.29
N GLU A 14 -1.90 9.30 8.08
CA GLU A 14 -1.10 10.40 7.52
C GLU A 14 0.16 9.91 6.81
N LEU A 15 0.80 8.84 7.31
CA LEU A 15 1.94 8.23 6.63
C LEU A 15 1.53 7.58 5.30
N GLU A 16 0.43 6.83 5.30
CA GLU A 16 -0.15 6.24 4.08
C GLU A 16 -0.49 7.33 3.05
N LYS A 17 -1.08 8.44 3.50
CA LYS A 17 -1.41 9.60 2.66
C LYS A 17 -0.17 10.23 2.02
N LYS A 18 0.91 10.42 2.80
CA LYS A 18 2.19 10.95 2.28
C LYS A 18 2.77 10.04 1.19
N TYR A 19 2.86 8.74 1.45
CA TYR A 19 3.37 7.79 0.47
C TYR A 19 2.48 7.68 -0.76
N SER A 20 1.16 7.70 -0.58
CA SER A 20 0.19 7.71 -1.66
C SER A 20 0.42 8.85 -2.63
N ALA A 21 0.62 10.06 -2.13
CA ALA A 21 0.88 11.23 -2.95
C ALA A 21 2.23 11.18 -3.72
N ILE A 22 3.20 10.37 -3.28
CA ILE A 22 4.47 10.15 -3.99
C ILE A 22 4.33 9.03 -5.02
N VAL A 23 3.86 7.86 -4.57
CA VAL A 23 3.81 6.64 -5.39
C VAL A 23 2.83 6.79 -6.55
N HIS A 24 1.67 7.41 -6.32
CA HIS A 24 0.66 7.63 -7.37
C HIS A 24 1.07 8.67 -8.41
N ARG A 25 2.16 9.43 -8.21
CA ARG A 25 2.74 10.28 -9.28
C ARG A 25 3.53 9.46 -10.30
N CYS A 26 3.96 8.25 -9.94
CA CYS A 26 4.82 7.41 -10.75
C CYS A 26 4.06 6.33 -11.55
N GLY A 27 2.73 6.25 -11.42
CA GLY A 27 1.91 5.24 -12.08
C GLY A 27 0.42 5.44 -11.84
N MET A 28 -0.39 4.54 -12.40
CA MET A 28 -1.84 4.57 -12.25
C MET A 28 -2.26 3.97 -10.89
N PRO A 29 -2.99 4.71 -10.04
CA PRO A 29 -3.53 4.15 -8.79
C PRO A 29 -4.42 2.93 -9.06
N VAL A 30 -4.25 1.87 -8.28
CA VAL A 30 -5.11 0.68 -8.34
C VAL A 30 -5.92 0.59 -7.04
N LEU A 31 -7.24 0.66 -7.17
CA LEU A 31 -8.14 0.51 -6.02
C LEU A 31 -8.41 -0.97 -5.76
N LEU A 32 -7.99 -1.46 -4.59
CA LEU A 32 -8.21 -2.83 -4.16
C LEU A 32 -9.24 -2.86 -3.03
N SER A 33 -10.25 -3.72 -3.17
CA SER A 33 -11.23 -3.92 -2.11
C SER A 33 -10.60 -4.67 -0.94
N SER A 34 -10.35 -3.96 0.16
CA SER A 34 -9.87 -4.56 1.42
C SER A 34 -10.85 -5.60 1.97
N LEU A 35 -12.14 -5.48 1.69
CA LEU A 35 -13.14 -6.47 2.09
C LEU A 35 -12.91 -7.78 1.33
N LEU A 36 -12.84 -7.72 0.01
CA LEU A 36 -12.62 -8.89 -0.85
C LEU A 36 -11.29 -9.59 -0.51
N LEU A 37 -10.20 -8.83 -0.35
CA LEU A 37 -8.91 -9.42 0.01
C LEU A 37 -8.94 -10.14 1.37
N ARG A 38 -9.72 -9.65 2.34
CA ARG A 38 -9.89 -10.32 3.62
C ARG A 38 -10.73 -11.59 3.51
N GLU A 39 -11.80 -11.57 2.73
CA GLU A 39 -12.68 -12.73 2.51
C GLU A 39 -11.93 -13.93 1.93
N ILE A 40 -10.98 -13.69 1.03
CA ILE A 40 -10.14 -14.74 0.43
C ILE A 40 -8.87 -15.07 1.24
N GLY A 41 -8.69 -14.47 2.42
CA GLY A 41 -7.50 -14.67 3.27
C GLY A 41 -6.21 -14.03 2.74
N ALA A 42 -6.28 -13.23 1.68
CA ALA A 42 -5.15 -12.47 1.12
C ALA A 42 -4.79 -11.24 1.97
N GLY A 43 -5.72 -10.76 2.79
CA GLY A 43 -5.44 -9.74 3.78
C GLY A 43 -5.78 -8.32 3.34
N GLN A 44 -4.83 -7.41 3.50
CA GLN A 44 -4.99 -6.00 3.13
C GLN A 44 -3.70 -5.51 2.48
N VAL A 45 -3.83 -4.49 1.64
CA VAL A 45 -2.73 -3.81 0.97
C VAL A 45 -2.94 -2.33 1.21
N ASP A 46 -1.91 -1.63 1.67
CA ASP A 46 -2.02 -0.22 2.03
C ASP A 46 -2.07 0.67 0.78
N LEU A 47 -1.29 0.31 -0.25
CA LEU A 47 -1.26 1.04 -1.51
C LEU A 47 -0.98 0.12 -2.71
N ALA A 48 -1.56 0.44 -3.88
CA ALA A 48 -1.26 -0.27 -5.11
C ALA A 48 -1.17 0.70 -6.31
N VAL A 49 -0.20 0.48 -7.18
CA VAL A 49 0.02 1.28 -8.39
C VAL A 49 0.40 0.39 -9.57
N MET A 50 -0.10 0.70 -10.76
CA MET A 50 0.30 0.06 -12.02
C MET A 50 1.28 0.97 -12.76
N GLU A 51 2.35 0.40 -13.32
CA GLU A 51 3.26 1.15 -14.20
C GLU A 51 2.54 1.61 -15.47
N TYR A 52 2.81 2.83 -15.94
CA TYR A 52 2.16 3.36 -17.15
C TYR A 52 2.53 2.59 -18.43
N ASN A 53 3.73 2.03 -18.49
CA ASN A 53 4.31 1.50 -19.73
C ASN A 53 4.41 -0.03 -19.74
N ARG A 54 4.03 -0.71 -18.65
CA ARG A 54 4.17 -2.16 -18.49
C ARG A 54 3.02 -2.71 -17.66
N PRO A 55 2.55 -3.94 -17.92
CA PRO A 55 1.53 -4.59 -17.11
C PRO A 55 2.17 -5.11 -15.80
N VAL A 56 2.66 -4.20 -14.97
CA VAL A 56 3.26 -4.49 -13.66
C VAL A 56 2.52 -3.68 -12.60
N VAL A 57 1.95 -4.36 -11.62
CA VAL A 57 1.37 -3.75 -10.43
C VAL A 57 2.34 -3.90 -9.26
N TYR A 58 2.60 -2.79 -8.55
CA TYR A 58 3.28 -2.81 -7.27
C TYR A 58 2.27 -2.67 -6.13
N LEU A 59 2.32 -3.61 -5.20
CA LEU A 59 1.64 -3.53 -3.91
C LEU A 59 2.63 -3.01 -2.87
N TYR A 60 2.22 -2.05 -2.06
CA TYR A 60 3.06 -1.51 -1.00
C TYR A 60 2.43 -1.78 0.36
N GLU A 61 3.26 -2.27 1.27
CA GLU A 61 3.01 -2.18 2.70
C GLU A 61 3.78 -0.98 3.24
N ILE A 62 3.13 -0.18 4.06
CA ILE A 62 3.68 1.02 4.68
C ILE A 62 3.84 0.78 6.18
N LYS A 63 5.04 1.03 6.70
CA LYS A 63 5.33 0.99 8.13
C LYS A 63 6.07 2.25 8.54
N SER A 64 5.78 2.73 9.75
CA SER A 64 6.61 3.80 10.32
C SER A 64 8.04 3.34 10.52
N HIS A 65 8.27 2.09 10.94
CA HIS A 65 9.59 1.48 11.12
C HIS A 65 9.50 -0.05 11.01
N GLY A 66 10.65 -0.72 10.79
CA GLY A 66 10.81 -2.17 10.93
C GLY A 66 10.64 -2.97 9.64
N HIS A 67 10.37 -4.27 9.79
CA HIS A 67 10.28 -5.25 8.71
C HIS A 67 8.90 -5.93 8.66
N LEU A 68 8.61 -6.63 7.56
CA LEU A 68 7.41 -7.44 7.41
C LEU A 68 7.55 -8.74 8.22
N SER A 69 6.55 -9.04 9.06
CA SER A 69 6.44 -10.38 9.66
C SER A 69 6.19 -11.45 8.60
N TYR A 70 6.54 -12.70 8.90
CA TYR A 70 6.31 -13.84 7.99
C TYR A 70 4.85 -13.93 7.52
N ASN A 71 3.89 -13.74 8.43
CA ASN A 71 2.47 -13.78 8.10
C ASN A 71 2.04 -12.62 7.19
N GLN A 72 2.61 -11.43 7.36
CA GLN A 72 2.36 -10.31 6.45
C GLN A 72 2.92 -10.57 5.06
N GLN A 73 4.14 -11.12 4.95
CA GLN A 73 4.72 -11.50 3.67
C GLN A 73 3.85 -12.55 2.96
N LYS A 74 3.35 -13.55 3.70
CA LYS A 74 2.41 -14.55 3.17
C LYS A 74 1.13 -13.90 2.63
N ARG A 75 0.53 -12.97 3.37
CA ARG A 75 -0.67 -12.22 2.95
C ARG A 75 -0.42 -11.37 1.70
N LEU A 76 0.69 -10.63 1.64
CA LEU A 76 1.08 -9.86 0.46
C LEU A 76 1.33 -10.76 -0.76
N LYS A 77 1.95 -11.93 -0.57
CA LYS A 77 2.12 -12.92 -1.63
C LYS A 77 0.77 -13.42 -2.16
N SER A 78 -0.15 -13.79 -1.27
CA SER A 78 -1.52 -14.19 -1.66
C SER A 78 -2.26 -13.06 -2.39
N SER A 79 -2.14 -11.81 -1.91
CA SER A 79 -2.70 -10.63 -2.59
C SER A 79 -2.11 -10.45 -3.98
N SER A 80 -0.80 -10.64 -4.13
CA SER A 80 -0.09 -10.48 -5.41
C SER A 80 -0.56 -11.51 -6.44
N ILE A 81 -0.72 -12.78 -6.03
CA ILE A 81 -1.22 -13.85 -6.90
C ILE A 81 -2.63 -13.52 -7.36
N PHE A 82 -3.53 -13.24 -6.42
CA PHE A 82 -4.94 -12.94 -6.73
C PHE A 82 -5.10 -11.73 -7.66
N VAL A 83 -4.40 -10.63 -7.37
CA VAL A 83 -4.45 -9.43 -8.21
C VAL A 83 -3.86 -9.70 -9.59
N GLY A 84 -2.78 -10.48 -9.66
CA GLY A 84 -2.13 -10.83 -10.92
C GLY A 84 -3.02 -11.68 -11.82
N GLU A 85 -3.75 -12.64 -11.25
CA GLU A 85 -4.73 -13.46 -11.96
C GLU A 85 -5.90 -12.62 -12.50
N ILE A 86 -6.45 -11.72 -11.68
CA ILE A 86 -7.60 -10.88 -12.10
C ILE A 86 -7.20 -9.88 -13.19
N LEU A 87 -6.05 -9.23 -13.03
CA LEU A 87 -5.61 -8.17 -13.94
C LEU A 87 -4.75 -8.70 -15.09
N ASN A 88 -4.47 -10.01 -15.13
CA ASN A 88 -3.60 -10.66 -16.10
C ASN A 88 -2.24 -9.94 -16.25
N CYS A 89 -1.59 -9.70 -15.11
CA CYS A 89 -0.38 -8.88 -15.05
C CYS A 89 0.63 -9.40 -14.01
N VAL A 90 1.87 -8.93 -14.08
CA VAL A 90 2.87 -9.26 -13.06
C VAL A 90 2.62 -8.39 -11.83
N VAL A 91 2.63 -9.00 -10.64
CA VAL A 91 2.47 -8.26 -9.38
C VAL A 91 3.69 -8.45 -8.49
N LEU A 92 4.28 -7.33 -8.08
CA LEU A 92 5.41 -7.26 -7.17
C LEU A 92 4.99 -6.54 -5.89
N TRP A 93 5.65 -6.81 -4.77
CA TRP A 93 5.39 -6.09 -3.52
C TRP A 93 6.64 -5.49 -2.92
N LYS A 94 6.48 -4.35 -2.25
CA LYS A 94 7.56 -3.57 -1.61
C LYS A 94 7.13 -3.11 -0.21
N LEU A 95 8.08 -3.06 0.71
CA LEU A 95 7.90 -2.41 2.00
C LEU A 95 8.42 -0.97 1.91
N LEU A 96 7.62 -0.01 2.33
CA LEU A 96 8.04 1.38 2.57
C LEU A 96 8.10 1.59 4.08
N ALA A 97 9.31 1.80 4.60
CA ALA A 97 9.56 1.98 6.02
C ALA A 97 10.19 3.34 6.29
N GLY A 98 9.71 4.05 7.31
CA GLY A 98 10.20 5.39 7.67
C GLY A 98 9.39 6.50 6.99
N GLU A 99 9.86 7.73 7.19
CA GLU A 99 9.32 8.90 6.48
C GLU A 99 9.86 8.94 5.05
N PRO A 100 9.04 9.31 4.05
CA PRO A 100 9.50 9.46 2.69
C PRO A 100 10.53 10.59 2.57
N LEU A 101 11.61 10.36 1.82
CA LEU A 101 12.73 11.30 1.66
C LEU A 101 12.40 12.54 0.82
N TYR A 102 11.20 12.64 0.23
CA TYR A 102 10.76 13.78 -0.57
C TYR A 102 9.63 14.53 0.15
N GLU A 103 9.91 15.75 0.61
CA GLU A 103 8.88 16.68 1.03
C GLU A 103 7.95 17.00 -0.14
N ILE A 104 6.68 16.64 -0.02
CA ILE A 104 5.64 17.22 -0.86
C ILE A 104 5.49 18.67 -0.38
N LYS A 105 6.21 19.59 -1.01
CA LYS A 105 5.85 21.00 -0.93
C LYS A 105 4.49 21.14 -1.59
N ASP A 106 3.43 21.21 -0.80
CA ASP A 106 2.11 21.61 -1.26
C ASP A 106 2.26 23.00 -1.91
N LYS A 107 2.40 23.02 -3.24
CA LYS A 107 2.09 24.23 -3.99
C LYS A 107 0.59 24.41 -3.86
N LYS A 108 0.17 25.30 -2.94
CA LYS A 108 -1.18 25.85 -2.93
C LYS A 108 -1.49 26.31 -4.36
N MET A 109 -2.44 25.65 -5.01
CA MET A 109 -3.14 26.18 -6.18
C MET A 109 -4.26 27.09 -5.69
#